data_AF-A0A8T1SV02-F1
#
_entry.id   AF-A0A8T1SV02-F1
#
_cell.length_a   1.000
_cell.length_b   1.000
_cell.length_c   1.000
_cell.angle_alpha   90.00
_cell.angle_beta   90.00
_cell.angle_gamma   90.00
#
_symmetry.space_group_name_H-M   'P 1'
#
loop_
_entity.id
_entity.type
_entity.pdbx_description
1 polymer ?
#
loop_
_entity_poly.entity_id
_entity_poly.type
_entity_poly.pdbx_seq_one_letter_code
_entity_poly.pdbx_strand_id
1 'polypeptide(L)'
;GGVYVPLEPLEDLGVRLVLTSVPPFLPDAALLPALSALGKPISVINPLSLGCKDPALRHILSFRRQVQLQVPPAGRGGVALEGSFLVPYQGAQYRVHYSTGEARCFLCRATGH
;
A
#
# COMPACT_ATOMS: atom_id res chain seq x y z
N GLY A 1 -42.01 -17.60 0.71
CA GLY A 1 -41.03 -17.34 1.79
C GLY A 1 -39.68 -17.18 1.14
N GLY A 2 -39.07 -15.99 1.25
CA GLY A 2 -37.73 -15.76 0.72
C GLY A 2 -36.70 -16.34 1.69
N VAL A 3 -35.81 -17.19 1.19
CA VAL A 3 -34.66 -17.68 1.96
C VAL A 3 -33.63 -16.56 1.97
N TYR A 4 -33.37 -15.98 3.14
CA TYR A 4 -32.24 -15.08 3.35
C TYR A 4 -30.97 -15.92 3.40
N VAL A 5 -30.14 -15.81 2.36
CA VAL A 5 -28.79 -16.35 2.37
C VAL A 5 -27.88 -15.30 3.02
N PRO A 6 -27.28 -15.56 4.19
CA PRO A 6 -26.29 -14.66 4.75
C PRO A 6 -25.08 -14.64 3.80
N LEU A 7 -24.80 -13.47 3.23
CA LEU A 7 -23.57 -13.27 2.47
C LEU A 7 -22.45 -13.04 3.50
N GLU A 8 -21.58 -14.04 3.66
CA GLU A 8 -20.35 -13.85 4.40
C GLU A 8 -19.49 -12.83 3.64
N PRO A 9 -19.07 -11.72 4.29
CA PRO A 9 -18.24 -10.72 3.65
C PRO A 9 -16.94 -11.38 3.20
N LEU A 10 -16.53 -11.14 1.95
CA LEU A 10 -15.36 -11.77 1.34
C LEU A 10 -14.13 -11.61 2.27
N GLU A 11 -13.78 -12.69 2.94
CA GLU A 11 -12.82 -12.74 4.03
C GLU A 11 -11.38 -12.47 3.54
N ASP A 12 -11.17 -12.56 2.22
CA ASP A 12 -9.90 -12.43 1.50
C ASP A 12 -9.76 -11.10 0.73
N LEU A 13 -10.44 -10.02 1.14
CA LEU A 13 -10.27 -8.73 0.48
C LEU A 13 -8.84 -8.18 0.74
N GLY A 14 -7.96 -8.36 -0.24
CA GLY A 14 -6.65 -7.72 -0.28
C GLY A 14 -6.79 -6.21 -0.33
N VAL A 15 -6.18 -5.52 0.63
CA VAL A 15 -6.11 -4.06 0.65
C VAL A 15 -4.90 -3.62 -0.16
N ARG A 16 -5.12 -2.77 -1.18
CA ARG A 16 -4.03 -2.15 -1.92
C ARG A 16 -3.35 -1.09 -1.06
N LEU A 17 -2.06 -1.26 -0.84
CA LEU A 17 -1.21 -0.33 -0.11
C LEU A 17 -0.21 0.30 -1.08
N VAL A 18 -0.09 1.62 -1.03
CA VAL A 18 0.88 2.41 -1.78
C VAL A 18 1.97 2.86 -0.81
N LEU A 19 3.19 2.39 -1.06
CA LEU A 19 4.40 2.84 -0.39
C LEU A 19 4.96 4.07 -1.11
N THR A 20 5.35 5.10 -0.37
CA THR A 20 6.00 6.30 -0.89
C THR A 20 7.30 6.59 -0.17
N SER A 21 8.16 7.39 -0.78
CA SER A 21 9.53 7.67 -0.31
C SER A 21 10.41 6.42 -0.27
N VAL A 22 10.18 5.48 -1.19
CA VAL A 22 10.99 4.27 -1.33
C VAL A 22 12.10 4.53 -2.36
N PRO A 23 13.38 4.59 -1.95
CA PRO A 23 14.49 4.75 -2.89
C PRO A 23 14.60 3.58 -3.87
N PRO A 24 15.05 3.81 -5.12
CA PRO A 24 15.14 2.75 -6.13
C PRO A 24 16.14 1.64 -5.75
N PHE A 25 17.16 1.97 -4.97
CA PHE A 25 18.17 1.01 -4.49
C PHE A 25 17.70 0.17 -3.30
N LEU A 26 16.59 0.53 -2.65
CA LEU A 26 16.08 -0.23 -1.50
C LEU A 26 15.43 -1.52 -2.01
N PRO A 27 15.91 -2.72 -1.66
CA PRO A 27 15.33 -3.96 -2.17
C PRO A 27 13.95 -4.23 -1.52
N ASP A 28 13.06 -4.87 -2.27
CA ASP A 28 11.75 -5.28 -1.78
C ASP A 28 11.84 -6.19 -0.54
N ALA A 29 12.88 -7.01 -0.47
CA ALA A 29 13.18 -7.87 0.68
C ALA A 29 13.36 -7.08 1.99
N ALA A 30 13.86 -5.85 1.94
CA ALA A 30 14.01 -5.00 3.13
C ALA A 30 12.65 -4.44 3.62
N LEU A 31 11.64 -4.39 2.75
CA LEU A 31 10.30 -3.91 3.07
C LEU A 31 9.41 -5.01 3.67
N LEU A 32 9.63 -6.27 3.27
CA LEU A 32 8.80 -7.40 3.67
C LEU A 32 8.62 -7.56 5.19
N PRO A 33 9.64 -7.39 6.06
CA PRO A 33 9.46 -7.49 7.51
C PRO A 33 8.48 -6.45 8.06
N ALA A 34 8.62 -5.20 7.60
CA ALA A 34 7.74 -4.11 8.02
C ALA A 34 6.31 -4.28 7.47
N LEU A 35 6.18 -4.76 6.23
CA LEU A 35 4.88 -5.06 5.63
C LEU A 35 4.17 -6.21 6.35
N SER A 36 4.92 -7.26 6.69
CA SER A 36 4.40 -8.44 7.40
C SER A 36 3.87 -8.10 8.79
N ALA A 37 4.38 -7.04 9.42
CA ALA A 37 3.86 -6.52 10.69
C ALA A 37 2.49 -5.82 10.53
N LEU A 38 2.16 -5.31 9.35
CA LEU A 38 0.87 -4.67 9.05
C LEU A 38 -0.19 -5.67 8.59
N GLY A 39 0.23 -6.72 7.90
CA GLY A 39 -0.63 -7.77 7.37
C GLY A 39 0.16 -8.73 6.51
N LYS A 40 -0.49 -9.77 6.00
CA LYS A 40 0.17 -10.75 5.13
C LYS A 40 0.24 -10.21 3.70
N PRO A 41 1.42 -9.99 3.09
CA PRO A 41 1.50 -9.60 1.68
C PRO A 41 0.96 -10.74 0.81
N ILE A 42 -0.03 -10.44 -0.03
CA ILE A 42 -0.63 -11.43 -0.96
C ILE A 42 -0.22 -11.18 -2.41
N SER A 43 0.45 -10.06 -2.70
CA SER A 43 1.01 -9.78 -4.03
C SER A 43 2.50 -9.44 -3.96
N VAL A 44 3.16 -9.55 -5.11
CA VAL A 44 4.52 -9.00 -5.29
C VAL A 44 4.49 -7.47 -5.17
N ILE A 45 5.57 -6.89 -4.65
CA ILE A 45 5.75 -5.44 -4.58
C ILE A 45 6.07 -4.93 -5.99
N ASN A 46 5.22 -4.06 -6.52
CA ASN A 46 5.38 -3.51 -7.86
C ASN A 46 5.75 -2.03 -7.80
N PRO A 47 6.80 -1.56 -8.50
CA PRO A 47 7.09 -0.14 -8.59
C PRO A 47 5.99 0.58 -9.38
N LEU A 48 5.64 1.77 -8.93
CA LEU A 48 4.72 2.65 -9.67
C LEU A 48 5.55 3.53 -10.61
N SER A 49 5.13 3.64 -11.87
CA SER A 49 5.75 4.56 -12.81
C SER A 49 5.42 6.01 -12.43
N LEU A 50 6.27 6.95 -12.86
CA LEU A 50 6.03 8.38 -12.64
C LEU A 50 4.85 8.93 -13.47
N GLY A 51 4.30 8.13 -14.40
CA GLY A 51 3.25 8.58 -15.31
C GLY A 51 3.73 9.61 -16.33
N CYS A 52 5.06 9.75 -16.50
CA CYS A 52 5.61 10.66 -17.50
C CYS A 52 5.32 10.11 -18.90
N LYS A 53 4.71 10.94 -19.75
CA LYS A 53 4.34 10.58 -21.13
C LYS A 53 5.53 10.66 -22.09
N ASP A 54 6.64 11.26 -21.64
CA ASP A 54 7.85 11.37 -22.44
C ASP A 54 8.53 9.98 -22.57
N PRO A 55 8.70 9.45 -23.81
CA PRO A 55 9.35 8.18 -24.03
C PRO A 55 10.81 8.13 -23.57
N ALA A 56 11.50 9.27 -23.40
CA ALA A 56 12.83 9.35 -22.81
C ALA A 56 12.80 9.19 -21.28
N LEU A 57 11.69 9.56 -20.60
CA LEU A 57 11.57 9.54 -19.14
C LEU A 57 10.73 8.38 -18.60
N ARG A 58 10.17 7.52 -19.48
CA ARG A 58 9.33 6.37 -19.09
C ARG A 58 10.03 5.35 -18.19
N HIS A 59 11.36 5.28 -18.24
CA HIS A 59 12.17 4.36 -17.44
C HIS A 59 12.40 4.86 -16.00
N ILE A 60 12.06 6.13 -15.73
CA ILE A 60 12.19 6.72 -14.39
C ILE A 60 11.06 6.18 -13.52
N LEU A 61 11.43 5.24 -12.65
CA LEU A 61 10.55 4.72 -11.61
C LEU A 61 10.24 5.84 -10.62
N SER A 62 8.99 5.92 -10.17
CA SER A 62 8.69 6.82 -9.05
C SER A 62 9.27 6.24 -7.76
N PHE A 63 9.49 7.08 -6.75
CA PHE A 63 9.83 6.66 -5.39
C PHE A 63 8.63 6.01 -4.67
N ARG A 64 7.77 5.33 -5.42
CA ARG A 64 6.53 4.72 -4.95
C ARG A 64 6.45 3.27 -5.42
N ARG A 65 5.95 2.42 -4.55
CA ARG A 65 5.66 1.00 -4.83
C ARG A 65 4.23 0.69 -4.38
N GLN A 66 3.65 -0.38 -4.90
CA GLN A 66 2.35 -0.87 -4.46
C GLN A 66 2.41 -2.35 -4.11
N VAL A 67 1.64 -2.76 -3.11
CA VAL A 67 1.51 -4.13 -2.66
C VAL A 67 0.08 -4.37 -2.17
N GLN A 68 -0.46 -5.57 -2.37
CA GLN A 68 -1.72 -5.98 -1.74
C GLN A 68 -1.42 -6.72 -0.43
N LEU A 69 -2.11 -6.30 0.63
CA LEU A 69 -2.00 -6.88 1.96
C LEU A 69 -3.35 -7.47 2.39
N GLN A 70 -3.30 -8.69 2.91
CA GLN A 70 -4.39 -9.24 3.69
C GLN A 70 -4.24 -8.74 5.14
N VAL A 71 -5.13 -7.81 5.50
CA VAL A 71 -5.11 -7.14 6.81
C VAL A 71 -6.01 -7.91 7.78
N PRO A 72 -5.60 -8.10 9.04
CA PRO A 72 -6.45 -8.73 10.06
C PRO A 72 -7.77 -7.96 10.27
N PRO A 73 -8.84 -8.65 10.73
CA PRO A 73 -10.19 -8.08 10.84
C PRO A 73 -10.27 -6.80 11.68
N ALA A 74 -9.37 -6.61 12.66
CA ALA A 74 -9.27 -5.39 13.46
C ALA A 74 -8.87 -4.13 12.66
N GLY A 75 -8.18 -4.28 11.53
CA GLY A 75 -7.82 -3.18 10.62
C GLY A 75 -8.82 -2.97 9.47
N ARG A 76 -9.91 -3.73 9.45
CA ARG A 76 -10.87 -3.82 8.34
C ARG A 76 -12.02 -2.82 8.43
N GLY A 77 -12.04 -1.99 9.47
CA GLY A 77 -13.13 -1.05 9.80
C GLY A 77 -13.24 0.19 8.90
N GLY A 78 -13.05 0.07 7.58
CA GLY A 78 -13.26 1.15 6.61
C GLY A 78 -12.36 2.39 6.76
N VAL A 79 -11.39 2.35 7.68
CA VAL A 79 -10.41 3.42 7.88
C VAL A 79 -9.20 3.13 7.00
N ALA A 80 -8.84 4.06 6.11
CA ALA A 80 -7.60 3.97 5.33
C ALA A 80 -6.41 3.74 6.26
N LEU A 81 -5.66 2.69 5.98
CA LEU A 81 -4.38 2.42 6.63
C LEU A 81 -3.36 3.42 6.10
N GLU A 82 -2.97 4.35 6.94
CA GLU A 82 -1.94 5.35 6.67
C GLU A 82 -0.92 5.38 7.80
N GLY A 83 0.36 5.49 7.45
CA GLY A 83 1.42 5.49 8.44
C GLY A 83 2.81 5.54 7.83
N SER A 84 3.81 5.27 8.66
CA SER A 84 5.20 5.15 8.22
C SER A 84 5.96 4.15 9.06
N PHE A 85 7.01 3.56 8.49
CA PHE A 85 7.94 2.69 9.19
C PHE A 85 9.37 3.02 8.78
N LEU A 86 10.32 2.66 9.64
CA LEU A 86 11.75 2.80 9.37
C LEU A 86 12.29 1.49 8.81
N VAL A 87 13.07 1.59 7.73
CA VAL A 87 13.72 0.48 7.06
C VAL A 87 15.23 0.64 7.20
N PRO A 88 15.90 -0.18 8.03
CA PRO A 88 17.34 -0.18 8.09
C PRO A 88 17.92 -0.84 6.83
N TYR A 89 18.78 -0.14 6.10
CA TYR A 89 19.46 -0.67 4.92
C TYR A 89 20.84 -0.03 4.74
N GLN A 90 21.88 -0.86 4.58
CA GLN A 90 23.28 -0.44 4.42
C GLN A 90 23.76 0.62 5.43
N GLY A 91 23.41 0.46 6.71
CA GLY A 91 23.84 1.37 7.78
C GLY A 91 23.08 2.70 7.86
N ALA A 92 22.07 2.92 7.01
CA ALA A 92 21.17 4.07 7.07
C ALA A 92 19.73 3.63 7.41
N GLN A 93 18.94 4.57 7.92
CA GLN A 93 17.52 4.39 8.23
C GLN A 93 16.67 5.14 7.20
N TYR A 94 15.85 4.42 6.44
CA TYR A 94 14.96 5.01 5.44
C TYR A 94 13.53 5.05 5.97
N ARG A 95 12.93 6.23 6.06
CA ARG A 95 11.51 6.36 6.43
C ARG A 95 10.64 6.15 5.19
N VAL A 96 9.88 5.06 5.20
CA VAL A 96 8.91 4.72 4.15
C VAL A 96 7.51 5.02 4.67
N HIS A 97 6.72 5.71 3.87
CA HIS A 97 5.33 6.01 4.17
C HIS A 97 4.42 5.05 3.44
N TYR A 98 3.25 4.75 4.00
CA TYR A 98 2.26 3.91 3.37
C TYR A 98 0.87 4.50 3.50
N SER A 99 0.03 4.27 2.49
CA SER A 99 -1.38 4.66 2.47
C SER A 99 -2.19 3.68 1.61
N THR A 100 -3.50 3.55 1.80
CA THR A 100 -4.35 2.74 0.92
C THR A 100 -4.64 3.40 -0.43
N GLY A 101 -4.07 4.58 -0.69
CA GLY A 101 -4.20 5.29 -1.97
C GLY A 101 -5.60 5.84 -2.25
N GLU A 102 -6.50 5.83 -1.27
CA GLU A 102 -7.79 6.50 -1.38
C GLU A 102 -7.56 8.01 -1.53
N ALA A 103 -8.10 8.59 -2.60
CA ALA A 103 -8.13 10.03 -2.79
C ALA A 103 -9.05 10.64 -1.74
N ARG A 104 -8.45 11.14 -0.66
CA ARG A 104 -9.14 11.85 0.40
C ARG A 104 -9.02 13.34 0.15
N CYS A 105 -10.13 14.06 0.31
CA CYS A 105 -10.14 15.51 0.25
C CYS A 105 -9.14 16.07 1.28
N PHE A 106 -8.27 16.99 0.85
CA PHE A 106 -7.24 17.58 1.71
C PHE A 106 -7.82 18.28 2.96
N LEU A 107 -9.02 18.86 2.81
CA LEU A 107 -9.68 19.61 3.89
C LEU A 107 -10.47 18.71 4.84
N CYS A 108 -11.29 17.78 4.32
CA CYS A 108 -12.22 17.01 5.14
C CYS A 108 -11.85 15.53 5.31
N ARG A 109 -10.80 15.06 4.63
CA ARG A 109 -10.34 13.65 4.63
C ARG A 109 -11.38 12.62 4.18
N ALA A 110 -12.53 13.06 3.66
CA ALA A 110 -13.56 12.19 3.09
C ALA A 110 -13.18 11.72 1.67
N THR A 111 -13.71 10.58 1.26
CA THR A 111 -13.57 9.99 -0.07
C THR A 111 -14.73 10.43 -0.98
N GLY A 112 -14.50 10.53 -2.30
CA GLY A 112 -15.58 10.71 -3.29
C GLY A 112 -15.89 12.15 -3.73
N HIS A 113 -14.94 13.08 -3.61
CA HIS A 113 -15.04 14.45 -4.11
C HIS A 113 -14.31 14.62 -5.44
#